data_AF-X1MUW1-F1
#
_entry.id   AF-X1MUW1-F1
#
_cell.length_a   1.000
_cell.length_b   1.000
_cell.length_c   1.000
_cell.angle_alpha   90.00
_cell.angle_beta   90.00
_cell.angle_gamma   90.00
#
_symmetry.space_group_name_H-M   'P 1'
#
loop_
_entity.id
_entity.type
_entity.pdbx_description
1 polymer ?
#
loop_
_entity_poly.entity_id
_entity_poly.type
_entity_poly.pdbx_seq_one_letter_code
_entity_poly.pdbx_strand_id
1 'polypeptide(L)' 'MTNYERFVKTIKFELPDRILTYDFVDNRELLETYGGKGDLIERNARMAKNIGLDVMRYIYDPVN' A
#
# COMPACT_ATOMS: atom_id res chain seq x y z
N MET A 1 12.23 -7.36 9.65
CA MET A 1 11.65 -7.98 8.43
C MET A 1 11.20 -6.92 7.43
N THR A 2 11.14 -7.26 6.15
CA THR A 2 10.53 -6.46 5.08
C THR A 2 9.00 -6.60 5.11
N ASN A 3 8.27 -5.71 4.43
CA ASN A 3 6.80 -5.88 4.29
C ASN A 3 6.45 -7.15 3.51
N TYR A 4 7.30 -7.56 2.56
CA TYR A 4 7.14 -8.82 1.84
C TYR A 4 7.25 -10.04 2.78
N GLU A 5 8.28 -10.08 3.63
CA GLU A 5 8.46 -11.17 4.60
C GLU A 5 7.29 -11.26 5.58
N ARG A 6 6.81 -10.11 6.09
CA ARG A 6 5.62 -10.07 6.96
C ARG A 6 4.38 -10.60 6.26
N PHE A 7 4.20 -10.25 4.99
CA PHE A 7 3.05 -10.70 4.19
C PHE A 7 3.09 -12.21 4.02
N VAL A 8 4.23 -12.76 3.60
CA VAL A 8 4.42 -14.21 3.42
C VAL A 8 4.18 -14.98 4.72
N LYS A 9 4.67 -14.49 5.86
CA LYS A 9 4.40 -15.11 7.16
C LYS A 9 2.92 -15.07 7.52
N THR A 10 2.28 -13.91 7.35
CA THR A 10 0.86 -13.71 7.69
C THR A 10 -0.04 -14.68 6.91
N ILE A 11 0.17 -14.82 5.59
CA ILE A 11 -0.65 -15.74 4.76
C ILE A 11 -0.35 -17.22 5.01
N LYS A 12 0.78 -17.54 5.64
CA LYS A 12 1.16 -18.90 6.06
C LYS A 12 0.78 -19.20 7.51
N PHE A 13 0.07 -18.30 8.18
CA PHE A 13 -0.28 -18.43 9.61
C PHE A 13 0.96 -18.51 10.54
N GLU A 14 2.07 -17.92 10.11
CA GLU A 14 3.27 -17.72 10.94
C GLU A 14 3.23 -16.33 11.61
N LEU A 15 3.88 -16.18 12.77
CA LEU A 15 3.96 -14.91 13.50
C LEU A 15 4.93 -13.91 12.81
N PRO A 16 4.44 -12.75 12.31
CA PRO A 16 5.30 -11.64 11.93
C PRO A 16 5.73 -10.82 13.17
N ASP A 17 6.69 -9.89 13.00
CA ASP A 17 7.12 -8.94 14.05
C ASP A 17 6.10 -7.80 14.25
N ARG A 18 5.27 -7.53 13.23
CA ARG A 18 4.05 -6.71 13.29
C ARG A 18 3.07 -7.14 12.21
N ILE A 19 1.78 -6.92 12.46
CA ILE A 19 0.72 -7.10 11.46
C ILE A 19 0.81 -5.97 10.43
N LEU A 20 0.67 -6.32 9.16
CA LEU A 20 0.63 -5.35 8.07
C LEU A 20 -0.74 -4.69 7.98
N THR A 21 -0.72 -3.39 7.73
CA THR A 21 -1.92 -2.62 7.41
C THR A 21 -2.12 -2.54 5.90
N TYR A 22 -3.37 -2.72 5.48
CA TYR A 22 -3.77 -2.73 4.09
C TYR A 22 -5.20 -2.20 4.01
N ASP A 23 -5.48 -1.40 2.98
CA ASP A 23 -6.83 -0.93 2.69
C ASP A 23 -7.00 -0.60 1.20
N PHE A 24 -8.25 -0.49 0.76
CA PHE A 24 -8.62 0.08 -0.54
C PHE A 24 -8.93 1.56 -0.41
N VAL A 25 -8.06 2.38 -0.99
CA VAL A 25 -8.19 3.83 -0.94
C VAL A 25 -8.46 4.37 -2.34
N ASP A 26 -9.72 4.73 -2.60
CA ASP A 26 -10.11 5.54 -3.75
C ASP A 26 -10.58 6.92 -3.27
N ASN A 27 -9.60 7.76 -2.93
CA ASN A 27 -9.87 9.09 -2.39
C ASN A 27 -8.87 10.11 -2.97
N ARG A 28 -9.42 11.05 -3.75
CA ARG A 28 -8.65 12.09 -4.42
C ARG A 28 -7.95 13.05 -3.45
N GLU A 29 -8.62 13.45 -2.39
CA GLU A 29 -8.08 14.40 -1.41
C GLU A 29 -6.86 13.83 -0.68
N LEU A 30 -6.88 12.54 -0.34
CA LEU A 30 -5.72 11.86 0.24
C LEU A 30 -4.53 11.84 -0.73
N LEU A 31 -4.76 11.56 -2.01
CA LEU A 31 -3.72 11.55 -3.03
C LEU A 31 -3.12 12.95 -3.25
N GLU A 32 -3.96 13.99 -3.26
CA GLU A 32 -3.52 15.38 -3.40
C GLU A 32 -2.74 15.85 -2.16
N THR A 33 -3.21 15.49 -0.97
CA THR A 33 -2.62 15.91 0.32
C THR A 33 -1.31 15.18 0.63
N TYR A 34 -1.26 13.86 0.40
CA TYR A 34 -0.16 13.01 0.87
C TYR A 34 0.70 12.41 -0.25
N GLY A 35 0.25 12.48 -1.51
CA GLY A 35 0.95 11.86 -2.66
C GLY A 35 2.07 12.69 -3.25
N GLY A 36 2.05 14.03 -3.10
CA GLY A 36 3.09 14.91 -3.64
C GLY A 36 3.12 14.94 -5.18
N LYS A 37 4.32 15.16 -5.75
CA LYS A 37 4.56 15.25 -7.20
C LYS A 37 5.21 13.97 -7.75
N GLY A 38 4.99 13.67 -9.03
CA GLY A 38 5.52 12.49 -9.72
C GLY A 38 4.45 11.82 -10.57
N ASP A 39 4.75 10.62 -11.07
CA ASP A 39 3.74 9.77 -11.71
C ASP A 39 2.73 9.23 -10.69
N LEU A 40 1.63 8.65 -11.19
CA LEU A 40 0.55 8.17 -10.35
C LEU A 40 0.99 7.06 -9.39
N ILE A 41 1.88 6.16 -9.81
CA ILE A 41 2.34 5.03 -9.00
C ILE A 41 3.19 5.55 -7.84
N GLU A 42 4.13 6.45 -8.12
CA GLU A 42 4.97 7.09 -7.09
C GLU A 42 4.14 7.89 -6.10
N ARG A 43 3.18 8.67 -6.59
CA ARG A 43 2.28 9.46 -5.74
C ARG A 43 1.41 8.56 -4.87
N ASN A 44 0.90 7.46 -5.43
CA ASN A 44 0.07 6.51 -4.69
C ASN A 44 0.90 5.79 -3.61
N ALA A 45 2.10 5.32 -3.94
CA ALA A 45 3.02 4.70 -2.97
C ALA A 45 3.39 5.65 -1.82
N ARG A 46 3.58 6.93 -2.14
CA ARG A 46 3.89 7.96 -1.14
C ARG A 46 2.70 8.28 -0.24
N MET A 47 1.51 8.42 -0.83
CA MET A 47 0.28 8.62 -0.08
C MET A 47 0.04 7.46 0.88
N ALA A 48 0.08 6.20 0.38
CA ALA A 48 -0.09 4.99 1.19
C ALA A 48 0.91 4.95 2.37
N LYS A 49 2.19 5.23 2.12
CA LYS A 49 3.21 5.33 3.17
C LYS A 49 2.85 6.38 4.23
N ASN A 50 2.41 7.57 3.79
CA ASN A 50 2.15 8.71 4.67
C ASN A 50 0.88 8.53 5.52
N ILE A 51 -0.12 7.77 5.05
CA ILE A 51 -1.33 7.44 5.81
C ILE A 51 -1.20 6.14 6.61
N GLY A 52 -0.01 5.52 6.59
CA GLY A 52 0.32 4.37 7.43
C GLY A 52 -0.06 3.01 6.86
N LEU A 53 -0.25 2.88 5.55
CA LEU A 53 -0.47 1.58 4.88
C LEU A 53 0.86 0.91 4.52
N ASP A 54 0.95 -0.40 4.79
CA ASP A 54 2.15 -1.19 4.53
C ASP A 54 2.11 -1.94 3.19
N VAL A 55 0.91 -2.25 2.69
CA VAL A 55 0.68 -3.01 1.46
C VAL A 55 -0.46 -2.40 0.65
N MET A 56 -0.28 -2.33 -0.66
CA MET A 56 -1.30 -1.89 -1.62
C MET A 56 -1.67 -3.04 -2.55
N ARG A 57 -2.90 -3.06 -3.07
CA ARG A 57 -3.27 -3.96 -4.17
C ARG A 57 -2.80 -3.36 -5.49
N TYR A 58 -2.22 -4.20 -6.35
CA TYR A 58 -1.91 -3.83 -7.73
C TYR A 58 -3.14 -3.26 -8.43
N ILE A 59 -2.97 -2.20 -9.22
CA ILE A 59 -4.02 -1.65 -10.08
C ILE A 59 -4.06 -2.50 -11.35
N TYR A 60 -5.08 -3.36 -11.48
CA TYR A 60 -5.34 -4.10 -12.71
C TYR A 60 -6.59 -3.54 -13.37
N ASP A 61 -6.42 -2.87 -14.52
CA ASP A 61 -7.51 -2.44 -15.38
C ASP A 61 -7.63 -3.46 -16.55
N PRO A 62 -8.61 -4.36 -16.56
CA PRO A 62 -8.77 -5.32 -17.65
C PRO A 62 -9.21 -4.68 -18.98
N VAL A 63 -9.50 -3.38 -19.00
CA VAL A 63 -9.90 -2.63 -20.20
C VAL A 63 -8.70 -1.90 -20.85
N ASN A 64 -7.54 -1.80 -20.16
CA ASN A 64 -6.32 -1.16 -20.66
C ASN A 64 -5.05 -1.97 -20.37
#